data_AF-A0A382K4X7-F1
#
_entry.id   AF-A0A382K4X7-F1
#
_cell.length_a   1.000
_cell.length_b   1.000
_cell.length_c   1.000
_cell.angle_alpha   90.00
_cell.angle_beta   90.00
_cell.angle_gamma   90.00
#
_symmetry.space_group_name_H-M   'P 1'
#
loop_
_entity.id
_entity.type
_entity.pdbx_description
1 polymer ?
#
loop_
_entity_poly.entity_id
_entity_poly.type
_entity_poly.pdbx_seq_one_letter_code
_entity_poly.pdbx_strand_id
1 'polypeptide(L)' 'MKIHNSNRAKPLMIARSDVGILFPGLSPKTLANQSSEGRGPMSYRVGRKIYYRVEELENYLTQYPVFVDKI' A
#
# COMPACT_ATOMS: atom_id res chain seq x y z
N MET A 1 29.20 18.02 1.70
CA MET A 1 27.88 17.82 2.36
C MET A 1 26.83 17.65 1.26
N LYS A 2 26.34 16.42 1.02
CA LYS A 2 25.29 16.20 0.01
C LYS A 2 23.95 16.56 0.63
N ILE A 3 23.44 17.73 0.27
CA ILE A 3 22.11 18.20 0.65
C ILE A 3 21.11 17.27 -0.06
N HIS A 4 20.54 16.30 0.66
CA HIS A 4 19.47 15.48 0.13
C HIS A 4 18.19 16.31 0.23
N ASN A 5 17.82 16.94 -0.89
CA ASN A 5 16.51 17.56 -1.03
C ASN A 5 15.46 16.44 -1.07
N SER A 6 14.97 16.03 0.10
CA SER A 6 14.04 14.92 0.27
C SER A 6 12.59 15.37 0.04
N ASN A 7 12.29 15.87 -1.16
CA ASN A 7 10.93 15.97 -1.65
C ASN A 7 10.71 14.92 -2.76
N ARG A 8 10.93 13.63 -2.43
CA ARG A 8 10.52 12.55 -3.34
C ARG A 8 9.02 12.46 -3.26
N ALA A 9 8.33 12.99 -4.27
CA ALA A 9 6.90 12.80 -4.44
C ALA A 9 6.56 11.30 -4.29
N LYS A 10 5.49 10.99 -3.55
CA LYS A 10 5.01 9.62 -3.42
C LYS A 10 4.73 9.05 -4.81
N PRO A 11 5.14 7.80 -5.11
CA PRO A 11 4.87 7.22 -6.40
C PRO A 11 3.35 7.05 -6.58
N LEU A 12 2.87 7.15 -7.83
CA LEU A 12 1.46 6.96 -8.14
C LEU A 12 1.01 5.51 -7.84
N MET A 13 1.87 4.55 -8.12
CA MET A 13 1.60 3.12 -7.96
C MET A 13 2.77 2.39 -7.32
N ILE A 14 2.48 1.26 -6.70
CA ILE A 14 3.48 0.35 -6.13
C ILE A 14 3.15 -1.11 -6.49
N ALA A 15 4.19 -1.90 -6.75
CA ALA A 15 4.03 -3.33 -6.96
C ALA A 15 3.62 -4.02 -5.66
N ARG A 16 2.75 -5.05 -5.74
CA ARG A 16 2.33 -5.83 -4.56
C ARG A 16 3.51 -6.39 -3.77
N SER A 17 4.59 -6.79 -4.44
CA SER A 17 5.80 -7.30 -3.79
C SER A 17 6.49 -6.28 -2.88
N ASP A 18 6.28 -4.98 -3.15
CA ASP A 18 7.06 -3.89 -2.59
C ASP A 18 6.21 -3.03 -1.62
N VAL A 19 4.92 -3.35 -1.43
CA VAL A 19 3.99 -2.54 -0.61
C VAL A 19 4.51 -2.26 0.79
N GLY A 20 5.24 -3.19 1.39
CA GLY A 20 5.81 -3.05 2.72
C GLY A 20 6.87 -1.94 2.84
N ILE A 21 7.42 -1.47 1.72
CA ILE A 21 8.38 -0.34 1.67
C ILE A 21 7.66 0.98 2.00
N LEU A 22 6.45 1.19 1.46
CA LEU A 22 5.67 2.41 1.72
C LEU A 22 4.70 2.25 2.89
N PHE A 23 4.19 1.05 3.11
CA PHE A 23 3.20 0.74 4.15
C PHE A 23 3.73 -0.36 5.06
N PRO A 24 4.60 -0.02 6.04
CA PRO A 24 5.09 -0.97 7.02
C PRO A 24 3.94 -1.71 7.71
N GLY A 25 4.03 -3.04 7.78
CA GLY A 25 2.98 -3.91 8.32
C GLY A 25 1.97 -4.42 7.30
N LEU A 26 1.89 -3.83 6.11
CA LEU A 26 1.07 -4.37 5.02
C LEU A 26 1.82 -5.47 4.26
N SER A 27 1.33 -6.70 4.35
CA SER A 27 1.96 -7.87 3.72
C SER A 27 1.50 -8.08 2.28
N PRO A 28 2.44 -8.33 1.33
CA PRO A 28 2.11 -8.75 -0.04
C PRO A 28 1.21 -10.00 -0.10
N LYS A 29 1.40 -10.93 0.85
CA LYS A 29 0.64 -12.18 0.92
C LYS A 29 -0.79 -11.92 1.36
N THR A 30 -1.01 -11.03 2.34
CA THR A 30 -2.35 -10.64 2.77
C THR A 30 -3.14 -10.05 1.62
N LEU A 31 -2.54 -9.11 0.87
CA LEU A 31 -3.17 -8.52 -0.32
C LEU A 31 -3.45 -9.55 -1.42
N ALA A 32 -2.58 -10.56 -1.59
CA ALA A 32 -2.79 -11.63 -2.54
C ALA A 32 -4.00 -12.51 -2.16
N ASN A 33 -4.10 -12.91 -0.89
CA ASN A 33 -5.20 -13.72 -0.38
C ASN A 33 -6.54 -12.96 -0.50
N GLN A 34 -6.56 -11.70 -0.08
CA GLN A 34 -7.75 -10.86 -0.22
C GLN A 34 -8.18 -10.74 -1.68
N SER A 35 -7.25 -10.46 -2.59
CA SER A 35 -7.53 -10.38 -4.02
C SER A 35 -8.08 -11.70 -4.57
N SER A 36 -7.57 -12.86 -4.16
CA SER A 36 -8.10 -14.16 -4.59
C SER A 36 -9.52 -14.44 -4.09
N GLU A 37 -9.93 -13.79 -3.01
CA GLU A 37 -11.27 -13.88 -2.44
C GLU A 37 -12.20 -12.76 -2.96
N GLY A 38 -11.75 -11.94 -3.90
CA GLY A 38 -12.51 -10.77 -4.39
C GLY A 38 -12.60 -9.63 -3.37
N ARG A 39 -11.70 -9.59 -2.39
CA ARG A 39 -11.62 -8.57 -1.32
C ARG A 39 -10.38 -7.70 -1.47
N GLY A 40 -10.33 -6.63 -0.68
CA GLY A 40 -9.17 -5.74 -0.56
C GLY A 40 -9.19 -4.56 -1.53
N PRO A 41 -8.10 -3.78 -1.61
CA PRO A 41 -8.02 -2.59 -2.44
C PRO A 41 -8.01 -2.93 -3.94
N MET A 42 -8.45 -1.98 -4.77
CA MET A 42 -8.44 -2.14 -6.22
C MET A 42 -7.01 -2.37 -6.72
N SER A 43 -6.83 -3.42 -7.54
CA SER A 43 -5.53 -3.82 -8.06
C SER A 43 -5.51 -3.82 -9.59
N TYR A 44 -4.32 -3.57 -10.14
CA TYR A 44 -4.09 -3.48 -11.58
C TYR A 44 -3.05 -4.52 -11.99
N ARG A 45 -3.40 -5.35 -12.97
CA ARG A 45 -2.49 -6.39 -13.48
C ARG A 45 -1.75 -5.89 -14.70
N VAL A 46 -0.42 -5.97 -14.67
CA VAL A 46 0.45 -5.73 -15.83
C VAL A 46 1.37 -6.93 -16.01
N GLY A 47 1.05 -7.77 -17.00
CA GLY A 47 1.69 -9.06 -17.20
C GLY A 47 1.56 -10.00 -16.00
N ARG A 48 2.68 -10.33 -15.36
CA ARG A 48 2.75 -11.19 -14.15
C ARG A 48 2.77 -10.40 -12.84
N LYS A 49 2.81 -9.07 -12.89
CA LYS A 49 2.89 -8.22 -11.71
C LYS A 49 1.53 -7.61 -11.39
N ILE A 50 1.25 -7.46 -10.10
CA ILE A 50 0.08 -6.78 -9.56
C ILE A 50 0.56 -5.46 -8.96
N TYR A 51 -0.15 -4.38 -9.27
CA TYR A 51 0.12 -3.04 -8.78
C TYR A 51 -1.11 -2.49 -8.06
N TYR A 52 -0.87 -1.59 -7.12
CA TYR A 52 -1.90 -0.80 -6.45
C TYR A 52 -1.60 0.67 -6.67
N ARG A 53 -2.63 1.50 -6.80
CA ARG A 53 -2.43 2.93 -6.56
C ARG A 53 -2.15 3.14 -5.09
N VAL A 54 -1.25 4.07 -4.78
CA VAL A 54 -0.91 4.37 -3.38
C VAL A 54 -2.13 4.92 -2.63
N GLU A 55 -2.97 5.73 -3.28
CA GLU A 55 -4.21 6.28 -2.68
C GLU A 55 -5.22 5.19 -2.28
N GLU A 56 -5.34 4.11 -3.07
CA GLU A 56 -6.25 3.00 -2.78
C GLU A 56 -5.79 2.22 -1.55
N LEU A 57 -4.47 2.08 -1.38
CA LEU A 57 -3.89 1.46 -0.18
C LEU A 57 -4.08 2.36 1.05
N GLU A 58 -3.92 3.67 0.92
CA GLU A 58 -4.20 4.64 1.99
C GLU A 58 -5.67 4.51 2.44
N ASN A 59 -6.61 4.62 1.50
CA ASN A 59 -8.05 4.51 1.78
C ASN A 59 -8.40 3.18 2.45
N TYR A 60 -7.83 2.07 1.96
CA TYR A 60 -8.03 0.74 2.52
C TYR A 60 -7.57 0.64 3.98
N LEU A 61 -6.40 1.19 4.31
CA LEU A 61 -5.85 1.14 5.67
C LEU A 61 -6.59 2.07 6.63
N THR A 62 -7.15 3.17 6.14
CA THR A 62 -7.86 4.15 6.96
C THR A 62 -9.36 3.92 7.05
N GLN A 63 -9.89 2.87 6.42
CA GLN A 63 -11.34 2.65 6.32
C GLN A 63 -12.03 2.44 7.68
N TYR A 64 -11.33 1.84 8.64
CA TYR A 64 -11.87 1.50 9.96
C TYR A 64 -10.92 1.96 11.08
N PRO A 65 -10.83 3.28 11.34
CA PRO A 65 -9.92 3.81 12.36
C PRO A 65 -10.41 3.40 13.75
N VAL A 66 -9.47 2.97 14.59
CA VAL A 66 -9.73 2.73 16.02
C VAL A 66 -9.14 3.89 16.81
N PHE A 67 -9.98 4.63 17.53
CA PHE A 67 -9.51 5.66 18.45
C PHE A 67 -8.99 4.97 19.72
N VAL A 68 -7.69 5.09 19.96
CA VAL A 68 -7.08 4.63 21.19
C VAL A 68 -6.94 5.86 22.08
N ASP A 69 -7.77 5.96 23.12
CA ASP A 69 -7.57 6.96 24.17
C ASP A 69 -6.19 6.72 24.79
N LYS A 70 -5.37 7.77 24.82
CA LYS A 70 -4.03 7.69 25.41
C LYS A 70 -4.18 7.32 26.89
N ILE A 71 -3.68 6.12 27.24
CA ILE A 71 -3.49 5.66 28.63
C ILE A 71 -2.44 6.56 29.29
#